data_AF-A0A1E5GUZ2-F1
#
_entry.id   AF-A0A1E5GUZ2-F1
#
_cell.length_a   1.000
_cell.length_b   1.000
_cell.length_c   1.000
_cell.angle_alpha   90.00
_cell.angle_beta   90.00
_cell.angle_gamma   90.00
#
_symmetry.space_group_name_H-M   'P 1'
#
loop_
_entity.id
_entity.type
_entity.pdbx_description
1 polymer ?
#
loop_
_entity_poly.entity_id
_entity_poly.type
_entity_poly.pdbx_seq_one_letter_code
_entity_poly.pdbx_strand_id
1 'polypeptide(L)' 'MKVYIWLYILGACSAISLGMFLFSLNRDNILLKKLKFKKTKILVNWLLLAVSIICFLLLIYVFMYIQKQINIFNLS' A
#
# COMPACT_ATOMS: atom_id res chain seq x y z
N MET A 1 -23.24 -11.94 5.08
CA MET A 1 -22.28 -11.30 6.01
C MET A 1 -20.90 -11.99 6.11
N LYS A 2 -20.76 -13.31 5.93
CA LYS A 2 -19.43 -14.00 6.03
C LYS A 2 -18.46 -13.74 4.85
N VAL A 3 -18.94 -13.22 3.72
CA VAL A 3 -18.18 -13.16 2.46
C VAL A 3 -17.09 -12.07 2.44
N TYR A 4 -17.10 -11.11 3.38
CA TYR A 4 -16.20 -9.94 3.34
C TYR A 4 -15.03 -10.00 4.33
N ILE A 5 -14.89 -11.07 5.12
CA ILE A 5 -13.81 -11.16 6.11
C ILE A 5 -12.42 -11.10 5.43
N TRP A 6 -12.33 -11.66 4.22
CA TRP A 6 -11.13 -11.66 3.40
C TRP A 6 -10.71 -10.25 2.95
N LEU A 7 -11.68 -9.38 2.71
CA LEU A 7 -11.44 -7.98 2.34
C LEU A 7 -10.85 -7.18 3.52
N TYR A 8 -11.30 -7.46 4.75
CA TYR A 8 -10.68 -6.88 5.95
C TYR A 8 -9.25 -7.39 6.17
N ILE A 9 -8.99 -8.68 5.91
CA ILE A 9 -7.66 -9.27 6.01
C ILE A 9 -6.72 -8.66 4.96
N LEU A 10 -7.18 -8.48 3.72
CA LEU A 10 -6.40 -7.79 2.67
C LEU A 10 -6.10 -6.33 3.07
N GLY A 11 -7.11 -5.62 3.58
CA GLY A 11 -6.93 -4.25 4.07
C GLY A 11 -5.88 -4.17 5.17
N ALA A 12 -5.96 -5.04 6.19
CA ALA A 12 -5.00 -5.10 7.28
C ALA A 12 -3.57 -5.44 6.80
N CYS A 13 -3.44 -6.45 5.93
CA CYS A 13 -2.14 -6.87 5.39
C CYS A 13 -1.50 -5.74 4.57
N SER A 14 -2.32 -5.04 3.78
CA SER A 14 -1.88 -3.88 3.01
C SER A 14 -1.42 -2.75 3.94
N ALA A 15 -2.17 -2.39 4.98
CA ALA A 15 -1.80 -1.34 5.93
C ALA A 15 -0.47 -1.65 6.66
N ILE A 16 -0.27 -2.90 7.07
CA ILE A 16 0.98 -3.36 7.71
C ILE A 16 2.16 -3.25 6.74
N SER A 17 1.99 -3.68 5.49
CA SER A 17 3.00 -3.56 4.45
C SER A 17 3.41 -2.10 4.20
N LEU A 18 2.43 -1.19 4.16
CA LEU A 18 2.65 0.25 4.02
C LEU A 18 3.45 0.81 5.21
N GLY A 19 3.08 0.42 6.42
CA GLY A 19 3.77 0.82 7.65
C GLY A 19 5.24 0.36 7.68
N MET A 20 5.51 -0.91 7.32
CA MET A 20 6.88 -1.41 7.22
C MET A 20 7.69 -0.68 6.14
N PHE A 21 7.06 -0.37 5.01
CA PHE A 21 7.71 0.33 3.91
C PHE A 21 8.09 1.77 4.29
N LEU A 22 7.19 2.51 4.95
CA LEU A 22 7.48 3.83 5.51
C LEU A 22 8.60 3.80 6.56
N PHE A 23 8.59 2.78 7.42
CA PHE A 23 9.65 2.59 8.42
C PHE A 23 11.02 2.35 7.75
N SER A 24 11.08 1.50 6.72
CA SER A 24 12.29 1.25 5.94
C SER A 24 12.81 2.54 5.30
N LEU A 25 11.94 3.30 4.66
CA LEU A 25 12.30 4.58 4.04
C LEU A 25 12.84 5.59 5.04
N ASN A 26 12.22 5.69 6.22
CA ASN A 26 12.64 6.64 7.25
C ASN A 26 14.02 6.25 7.79
N ARG A 27 14.24 4.96 8.03
CA ARG A 27 15.54 4.41 8.44
C ARG A 27 16.62 4.64 7.38
N ASP A 28 16.31 4.38 6.11
CA ASP A 28 17.23 4.61 5.00
C ASP A 28 17.59 6.09 4.88
N ASN A 29 16.62 7.00 5.02
CA ASN A 29 16.86 8.44 4.97
C ASN A 29 17.75 8.93 6.13
N ILE A 30 17.57 8.38 7.33
CA ILE A 30 18.41 8.66 8.51
C ILE A 30 19.84 8.14 8.30
N LEU A 31 20.00 6.91 7.79
CA LEU A 31 21.30 6.31 7.47
C LEU A 31 22.03 7.11 6.39
N LEU A 32 21.31 7.62 5.40
CA LEU A 32 21.89 8.38 4.30
C LEU A 32 22.35 9.78 4.73
N LYS A 33 21.59 10.44 5.62
CA LYS A 33 22.04 11.67 6.31
C LYS A 33 23.33 11.44 7.10
N LYS A 34 23.50 10.26 7.70
CA LYS A 34 24.71 9.92 8.47
C LYS A 34 25.91 9.52 7.60
N LEU A 35 25.70 8.83 6.48
CA LEU A 35 26.80 8.22 5.69
C LEU A 35 27.18 8.95 4.38
N LYS A 36 26.60 10.12 4.02
CA LYS A 36 26.95 10.89 2.80
C LYS A 36 26.97 10.06 1.49
N PHE A 37 26.16 8.99 1.39
CA PHE A 37 26.16 8.10 0.24
C PHE A 37 25.56 8.74 -1.03
N LYS A 38 25.97 8.23 -2.19
CA LYS A 38 25.54 8.65 -3.55
C LYS A 38 24.01 8.64 -3.69
N LYS A 39 23.45 9.77 -4.19
CA LYS A 39 22.01 10.06 -4.32
C LYS A 39 21.21 9.10 -5.23
N THR A 40 21.86 8.23 -5.99
CA THR A 40 21.20 7.34 -6.96
C THR A 40 20.31 6.29 -6.30
N LYS A 41 20.64 5.79 -5.11
CA LYS A 41 19.79 4.83 -4.38
C LYS A 41 18.50 5.45 -3.81
N ILE A 42 18.49 6.77 -3.59
CA ILE A 42 17.30 7.50 -3.08
C ILE A 42 16.18 7.53 -4.10
N LEU A 43 16.54 7.76 -5.37
CA LEU A 43 15.55 7.95 -6.43
C LEU A 43 14.75 6.66 -6.69
N VAL A 44 15.41 5.50 -6.55
CA VAL A 44 14.77 4.18 -6.61
C VAL A 44 13.81 3.97 -5.43
N ASN A 45 14.18 4.35 -4.20
CA ASN A 45 13.30 4.26 -3.04
C ASN A 45 12.07 5.18 -3.15
N TRP A 46 12.23 6.37 -3.73
CA TRP A 46 11.12 7.29 -4.02
C TRP A 46 10.19 6.76 -5.13
N LEU A 47 10.76 6.16 -6.18
CA LEU A 47 9.98 5.48 -7.22
C LEU A 47 9.21 4.29 -6.64
N LEU A 48 9.84 3.45 -5.81
CA LEU A 48 9.13 2.36 -5.12
C LEU A 48 8.00 2.88 -4.22
N LEU A 49 8.17 4.04 -3.57
CA LEU A 49 7.11 4.68 -2.80
C LEU A 49 5.95 5.14 -3.70
N ALA A 50 6.24 5.77 -4.83
CA ALA A 50 5.19 6.16 -5.77
C ALA A 50 4.42 4.93 -6.30
N VAL A 51 5.14 3.85 -6.65
CA VAL A 51 4.54 2.59 -7.10
C VAL A 51 3.70 1.95 -6.00
N SER A 52 4.15 1.96 -4.75
CA SER A 52 3.39 1.39 -3.64
C SER A 52 2.08 2.16 -3.42
N ILE A 53 2.11 3.49 -3.44
CA ILE A 53 0.90 4.33 -3.35
C ILE A 53 -0.10 4.01 -4.46
N ILE A 54 0.37 3.86 -5.70
CA ILE A 54 -0.47 3.48 -6.85
C ILE A 54 -1.10 2.09 -6.63
N CYS A 55 -0.34 1.12 -6.12
CA CYS A 55 -0.87 -0.19 -5.76
C CYS A 55 -1.96 -0.09 -4.68
N PHE A 56 -1.79 0.76 -3.66
CA PHE A 56 -2.82 0.97 -2.63
C PHE A 56 -4.10 1.58 -3.21
N LEU A 57 -3.97 2.59 -4.07
CA LEU A 57 -5.10 3.22 -4.76
C LEU A 57 -5.88 2.21 -5.61
N LEU A 58 -5.18 1.35 -6.35
CA LEU A 58 -5.78 0.27 -7.13
C LEU A 58 -6.51 -0.74 -6.22
N LEU A 59 -5.93 -1.08 -5.08
CA LEU A 59 -6.52 -2.01 -4.12
C LEU A 59 -7.84 -1.44 -3.54
N ILE A 60 -7.85 -0.15 -3.17
CA ILE A 60 -9.06 0.56 -2.74
C ILE A 60 -10.10 0.60 -3.86
N TYR A 61 -9.68 0.85 -5.10
CA TYR A 61 -10.58 0.88 -6.25
C TYR A 61 -11.26 -0.47 -6.49
N VAL A 62 -10.48 -1.56 -6.47
CA VAL A 62 -11.01 -2.92 -6.59
C VAL A 62 -11.97 -3.24 -5.44
N PHE A 63 -11.64 -2.82 -4.21
CA PHE A 63 -12.52 -2.99 -3.06
C PHE A 63 -13.87 -2.30 -3.26
N MET A 64 -13.87 -1.03 -3.67
CA MET A 64 -15.11 -0.29 -3.95
C MET A 64 -15.92 -0.95 -5.07
N TYR A 65 -15.24 -1.41 -6.12
CA TYR A 65 -15.90 -2.09 -7.24
C TYR A 65 -16.56 -3.41 -6.80
N ILE A 66 -15.87 -4.22 -5.99
CA ILE A 66 -16.43 -5.47 -5.44
C ILE A 66 -17.64 -5.18 -4.54
N GLN A 67 -17.54 -4.19 -3.64
CA GLN A 67 -18.69 -3.79 -2.82
C GLN A 67 -19.88 -3.35 -3.67
N LYS A 68 -19.63 -2.56 -4.71
CA LYS A 68 -20.68 -2.09 -5.63
C LYS A 68 -21.35 -3.24 -6.37
N GLN A 69 -20.57 -4.18 -6.90
CA GLN A 69 -21.09 -5.35 -7.62
C GLN A 69 -21.95 -6.24 -6.72
N ILE A 70 -21.50 -6.44 -5.50
CA ILE A 70 -22.23 -7.20 -4.49
C ILE A 70 -23.55 -6.53 -4.12
N ASN A 71 -23.55 -5.20 -3.96
CA ASN A 71 -24.76 -4.48 -3.61
C ASN A 71 -25.81 -4.55 -4.73
N ILE A 72 -25.37 -4.55 -5.99
CA ILE A 72 -26.24 -4.76 -7.16
C ILE A 72 -26.80 -6.18 -7.14
N PHE A 73 -25.96 -7.20 -6.89
CA PHE A 73 -26.37 -8.60 -6.88
C PHE A 73 -27.31 -8.96 -5.73
N ASN A 74 -27.23 -8.27 -4.59
CA ASN A 74 -28.14 -8.44 -3.45
C ASN A 74 -29.50 -7.75 -3.65
N LEU A 75 -29.63 -6.88 -4.66
CA LEU A 75 -30.85 -6.12 -4.98
C LEU A 75 -31.67 -6.76 -6.11
N SER A 76 -31.15 -7.79 -6.80
CA SER A 76 -31.87 -8.64 -7.76
C SER A 76 -32.33 -9.94 -7.11
#